data_AF-A0A1F4XP06-F1
#
_entry.id   AF-A0A1F4XP06-F1
#
_cell.length_a   1.000
_cell.length_b   1.000
_cell.length_c   1.000
_cell.angle_alpha   90.00
_cell.angle_beta   90.00
_cell.angle_gamma   90.00
#
_symmetry.space_group_name_H-M   'P 1'
#
loop_
_entity.id
_entity.type
_entity.pdbx_description
1 polymer ?
#
loop_
_entity_poly.entity_id
_entity_poly.type
_entity_poly.pdbx_seq_one_letter_code
_entity_poly.pdbx_strand_id
1 'polypeptide(L)'
;MSIIFRDFFKEVEPIRFKEPLAETLGAFKEEGVVLEYTFIDLVKMAGHACPTIAGAYLCCKKALEKLYPNEIPVRGEISVTVYGEPDEGVYGVMSQALSFLTGAAPATGFRGLGYKFRRKDMLKFNREKIDPEAMCFEFRRQNEDKAILVKFYPQKVPFSEDKRKRLGELLEKVIWEAARKDEMEEFQNLWMGKVREMLLGSQEIDMWLKLEERRS
;
A
#
# COMPACT_ATOMS: atom_id res chain seq x y z
N MET A 1 -12.43 -13.81 -12.33
CA MET A 1 -12.20 -12.59 -11.52
C MET A 1 -13.57 -12.07 -11.08
N SER A 2 -13.76 -11.75 -9.79
CA SER A 2 -15.10 -11.52 -9.22
C SER A 2 -15.82 -10.34 -9.89
N ILE A 3 -17.07 -10.57 -10.34
CA ILE A 3 -17.96 -9.57 -10.99
C ILE A 3 -18.42 -8.50 -9.96
N ILE A 4 -18.11 -8.68 -8.68
CA ILE A 4 -18.62 -7.85 -7.57
C ILE A 4 -17.83 -6.55 -7.34
N PHE A 5 -16.62 -6.40 -7.89
CA PHE A 5 -15.77 -5.23 -7.67
C PHE A 5 -15.87 -4.22 -8.83
N ARG A 6 -15.55 -2.95 -8.55
CA ARG A 6 -15.40 -1.93 -9.61
C ARG A 6 -14.40 -2.42 -10.65
N ASP A 7 -14.76 -2.34 -11.94
CA ASP A 7 -13.98 -2.98 -13.00
C ASP A 7 -12.55 -2.49 -13.10
N PHE A 8 -12.32 -1.20 -12.84
CA PHE A 8 -10.99 -0.60 -12.91
C PHE A 8 -9.99 -1.20 -11.90
N PHE A 9 -10.45 -1.88 -10.83
CA PHE A 9 -9.52 -2.57 -9.93
C PHE A 9 -8.71 -3.67 -10.64
N LYS A 10 -9.23 -4.24 -11.73
CA LYS A 10 -8.55 -5.24 -12.55
C LYS A 10 -7.52 -4.61 -13.49
N GLU A 11 -7.63 -3.31 -13.77
CA GLU A 11 -6.69 -2.55 -14.59
C GLU A 11 -5.43 -2.16 -13.78
N VAL A 12 -5.48 -2.23 -12.45
CA VAL A 12 -4.33 -1.92 -11.59
C VAL A 12 -3.29 -3.03 -11.70
N GLU A 13 -2.12 -2.71 -12.25
CA GLU A 13 -1.05 -3.69 -12.41
C GLU A 13 -0.61 -4.24 -11.03
N PRO A 14 -0.55 -5.59 -10.88
CA PRO A 14 -0.25 -6.27 -9.62
C PRO A 14 1.21 -6.10 -9.18
N ILE A 15 1.47 -6.28 -7.89
CA ILE A 15 2.84 -6.45 -7.38
C ILE A 15 3.18 -7.93 -7.45
N ARG A 16 4.32 -8.26 -8.08
CA ARG A 16 4.78 -9.65 -8.25
C ARG A 16 5.84 -10.01 -7.23
N PHE A 17 5.70 -11.17 -6.59
CA PHE A 17 6.66 -11.67 -5.62
C PHE A 17 7.02 -13.14 -5.83
N LYS A 18 8.27 -13.49 -5.53
CA LYS A 18 8.65 -14.86 -5.20
C LYS A 18 8.30 -15.15 -3.74
N GLU A 19 7.82 -16.35 -3.43
CA GLU A 19 7.41 -16.76 -2.08
C GLU A 19 8.06 -18.09 -1.66
N PRO A 20 9.37 -18.07 -1.34
CA PRO A 20 10.15 -19.29 -1.10
C PRO A 20 9.74 -20.02 0.18
N LEU A 21 9.10 -19.35 1.14
CA LEU A 21 8.52 -20.03 2.30
C LEU A 21 7.36 -20.93 1.88
N ALA A 22 6.43 -20.42 1.06
CA ALA A 22 5.30 -21.21 0.58
C ALA A 22 5.77 -22.36 -0.32
N GLU A 23 6.76 -22.12 -1.17
CA GLU A 23 7.40 -23.15 -1.99
C GLU A 23 8.05 -24.24 -1.13
N THR A 24 8.86 -23.86 -0.13
CA THR A 24 9.51 -24.81 0.80
C THR A 24 8.51 -25.66 1.57
N LEU A 25 7.34 -25.09 1.92
CA LEU A 25 6.28 -25.79 2.63
C LEU A 25 5.36 -26.61 1.71
N GLY A 26 5.61 -26.64 0.39
CA GLY A 26 4.81 -27.41 -0.56
C GLY A 26 3.43 -26.81 -0.85
N ALA A 27 3.26 -25.50 -0.67
CA ALA A 27 2.00 -24.83 -0.99
C ALA A 27 1.75 -24.70 -2.51
N PHE A 28 2.81 -24.78 -3.32
CA PHE A 28 2.74 -24.74 -4.77
C PHE A 28 2.96 -26.12 -5.37
N LYS A 29 2.29 -26.39 -6.49
CA LYS A 29 2.46 -27.62 -7.27
C LYS A 29 3.71 -27.61 -8.15
N GLU A 30 4.27 -26.43 -8.39
CA GLU A 30 5.39 -26.17 -9.29
C GLU A 30 6.43 -25.30 -8.57
N GLU A 31 7.69 -25.41 -8.99
CA GLU A 31 8.79 -24.58 -8.48
C GLU A 31 8.85 -23.23 -9.20
N GLY A 32 9.47 -22.23 -8.57
CA GLY A 32 9.69 -20.92 -9.18
C GLY A 32 8.43 -20.08 -9.37
N VAL A 33 7.32 -20.41 -8.69
CA VAL A 33 6.05 -19.68 -8.78
C VAL A 33 6.22 -18.21 -8.37
N VAL A 34 5.72 -17.33 -9.24
CA VAL A 34 5.59 -15.90 -8.97
C VAL A 34 4.13 -15.59 -8.68
N LEU A 35 3.86 -15.09 -7.49
CA LEU A 35 2.52 -14.69 -7.07
C LEU A 35 2.24 -13.23 -7.43
N GLU A 36 1.05 -12.97 -7.95
CA GLU A 36 0.52 -11.63 -8.15
C GLU A 36 -0.32 -11.21 -6.94
N TYR A 37 0.05 -10.09 -6.32
CA TYR A 37 -0.72 -9.43 -5.27
C TYR A 37 -1.46 -8.26 -5.91
N THR A 38 -2.76 -8.42 -6.10
CA THR A 38 -3.59 -7.43 -6.79
C THR A 38 -4.10 -6.35 -5.83
N PHE A 39 -4.56 -5.22 -6.35
CA PHE A 39 -5.26 -4.24 -5.52
C PHE A 39 -6.53 -4.83 -4.88
N ILE A 40 -7.19 -5.79 -5.55
CA ILE A 40 -8.36 -6.49 -5.01
C ILE A 40 -8.00 -7.28 -3.75
N ASP A 41 -6.81 -7.89 -3.68
CA ASP A 41 -6.39 -8.63 -2.48
C ASP A 41 -6.18 -7.68 -1.31
N LEU A 42 -5.68 -6.47 -1.59
CA LEU A 42 -5.57 -5.43 -0.58
C LEU A 42 -6.94 -4.90 -0.13
N VAL A 43 -7.90 -4.76 -1.06
CA VAL A 43 -9.30 -4.41 -0.73
C VAL A 43 -9.94 -5.48 0.14
N LYS A 44 -9.71 -6.77 -0.13
CA LYS A 44 -10.19 -7.87 0.72
C LYS A 44 -9.58 -7.81 2.11
N MET A 45 -8.28 -7.50 2.22
CA MET A 45 -7.60 -7.36 3.50
C MET A 45 -8.16 -6.17 4.30
N ALA A 46 -8.36 -5.01 3.66
CA ALA A 46 -8.86 -3.80 4.30
C ALA A 46 -10.39 -3.78 4.49
N GLY A 47 -11.13 -4.66 3.80
CA GLY A 47 -12.59 -4.66 3.71
C GLY A 47 -13.18 -3.58 2.80
N HIS A 48 -12.37 -2.65 2.29
CA HIS A 48 -12.83 -1.54 1.44
C HIS A 48 -11.68 -0.96 0.60
N ALA A 49 -12.03 -0.11 -0.37
CA ALA A 49 -11.08 0.70 -1.12
C ALA A 49 -11.21 2.18 -0.71
N CYS A 50 -10.09 2.82 -0.39
CA CYS A 50 -10.04 4.25 -0.09
C CYS A 50 -8.67 4.84 -0.49
N PRO A 51 -8.53 6.18 -0.50
CA PRO A 51 -7.26 6.84 -0.83
C PRO A 51 -6.07 6.36 0.01
N THR A 52 -6.28 6.02 1.29
CA THR A 52 -5.23 5.49 2.17
C THR A 52 -4.70 4.13 1.69
N ILE A 53 -5.60 3.21 1.36
CA ILE A 53 -5.22 1.87 0.87
C ILE A 53 -4.58 1.96 -0.51
N ALA A 54 -5.08 2.82 -1.38
CA ALA A 54 -4.45 3.12 -2.68
C ALA A 54 -3.04 3.71 -2.49
N GLY A 55 -2.88 4.67 -1.57
CA GLY A 55 -1.59 5.25 -1.23
C GLY A 55 -0.59 4.20 -0.74
N ALA A 56 -1.00 3.29 0.15
CA ALA A 56 -0.12 2.23 0.65
C ALA A 56 0.31 1.26 -0.46
N TYR A 57 -0.62 0.88 -1.34
CA TYR A 57 -0.33 0.05 -2.50
C TYR A 57 0.72 0.70 -3.42
N LEU A 58 0.53 1.98 -3.75
CA LEU A 58 1.44 2.73 -4.62
C LEU A 58 2.79 2.99 -3.96
N CYS A 59 2.83 3.30 -2.66
CA CYS A 59 4.08 3.42 -1.91
C CYS A 59 4.90 2.13 -1.99
N CYS A 60 4.25 0.98 -1.73
CA CYS A 60 4.90 -0.32 -1.82
C CYS A 60 5.38 -0.61 -3.25
N LYS A 61 4.50 -0.45 -4.24
CA LYS A 61 4.82 -0.72 -5.64
C LYS A 61 6.01 0.12 -6.13
N LYS A 62 5.97 1.44 -5.90
CA LYS A 62 7.03 2.37 -6.32
C LYS A 62 8.35 2.15 -5.58
N ALA A 63 8.31 1.82 -4.30
CA ALA A 63 9.51 1.43 -3.56
C ALA A 63 10.14 0.17 -4.16
N LEU A 64 9.34 -0.86 -4.47
CA LEU A 64 9.84 -2.13 -5.00
C LEU A 64 10.37 -2.00 -6.43
N GLU A 65 9.71 -1.25 -7.32
CA GLU A 65 10.21 -0.93 -8.65
C GLU A 65 11.63 -0.32 -8.59
N LYS A 66 11.86 0.57 -7.62
CA LYS A 66 13.15 1.24 -7.45
C LYS A 66 14.19 0.37 -6.73
N LEU A 67 13.74 -0.45 -5.78
CA LEU A 67 14.60 -1.35 -5.01
C LEU A 67 15.08 -2.53 -5.86
N TYR A 68 14.21 -3.09 -6.71
CA TYR A 68 14.43 -4.24 -7.59
C TYR A 68 14.19 -3.90 -9.08
N PRO A 69 15.02 -3.05 -9.72
CA PRO A 69 14.76 -2.56 -11.07
C PRO A 69 14.74 -3.64 -12.16
N ASN A 70 15.44 -4.77 -11.93
CA ASN A 70 15.57 -5.86 -12.91
C ASN A 70 15.31 -7.24 -12.28
N GLU A 71 14.68 -7.28 -11.11
CA GLU A 71 14.48 -8.51 -10.33
C GLU A 71 13.06 -8.56 -9.77
N ILE A 72 12.53 -9.76 -9.59
CA ILE A 72 11.27 -9.96 -8.86
C ILE A 72 11.60 -10.00 -7.36
N PRO A 73 11.00 -9.14 -6.52
CA PRO A 73 11.25 -9.14 -5.09
C PRO A 73 10.85 -10.46 -4.44
N VAL A 74 11.60 -10.84 -3.41
CA VAL A 74 11.25 -11.98 -2.55
C VAL A 74 10.42 -11.45 -1.38
N ARG A 75 9.17 -11.93 -1.27
CA ARG A 75 8.31 -11.54 -0.16
C ARG A 75 8.92 -12.07 1.13
N GLY A 76 9.13 -11.20 2.12
CA GLY A 76 9.81 -11.53 3.38
C GLY A 76 11.29 -11.24 3.43
N GLU A 77 11.88 -10.71 2.36
CA GLU A 77 13.25 -10.18 2.37
C GLU A 77 13.28 -8.66 2.27
N ILE A 78 12.16 -8.02 2.64
CA ILE A 78 12.01 -6.57 2.67
C ILE A 78 11.62 -6.19 4.10
N SER A 79 12.39 -5.31 4.73
CA SER A 79 11.94 -4.64 5.96
C SER A 79 11.31 -3.29 5.64
N VAL A 80 10.36 -2.88 6.47
CA VAL A 80 9.65 -1.61 6.36
C VAL A 80 9.80 -0.84 7.67
N THR A 81 10.31 0.38 7.59
CA THR A 81 10.27 1.34 8.70
C THR A 81 9.22 2.39 8.42
N VAL A 82 8.24 2.51 9.30
CA VAL A 82 7.20 3.54 9.28
C VAL A 82 7.67 4.69 10.16
N TYR A 83 7.84 5.89 9.60
CA TYR A 83 8.25 7.07 10.37
C TYR A 83 7.04 7.84 10.86
N GLY A 84 6.50 7.41 11.99
CA GLY A 84 5.29 7.89 12.65
C GLY A 84 4.88 6.92 13.77
N GLU A 85 3.84 7.25 14.52
CA GLU A 85 3.27 6.34 15.52
C GLU A 85 2.18 5.45 14.91
N PRO A 86 1.97 4.22 15.43
CA PRO A 86 0.94 3.31 14.92
C PRO A 86 -0.50 3.84 15.07
N ASP A 87 -0.78 4.65 16.09
CA ASP A 87 -2.08 5.25 16.37
C ASP A 87 -2.22 6.68 15.83
N GLU A 88 -1.19 7.19 15.15
CA GLU A 88 -1.23 8.51 14.53
C GLU A 88 -1.86 8.45 13.14
N GLY A 89 -2.97 9.18 12.97
CA GLY A 89 -3.63 9.36 11.68
C GLY A 89 -3.94 8.02 11.02
N VAL A 90 -3.31 7.75 9.87
CA VAL A 90 -3.49 6.51 9.11
C VAL A 90 -2.21 5.67 9.00
N TYR A 91 -1.17 5.97 9.79
CA TYR A 91 0.09 5.21 9.78
C TYR A 91 -0.13 3.73 10.09
N GLY A 92 -0.90 3.42 11.14
CA GLY A 92 -1.25 2.04 11.49
C GLY A 92 -1.99 1.31 10.36
N VAL A 93 -2.94 1.97 9.71
CA VAL A 93 -3.71 1.41 8.59
C VAL A 93 -2.79 1.10 7.40
N MET A 94 -1.94 2.06 7.01
CA MET A 94 -0.98 1.86 5.93
C MET A 94 0.04 0.77 6.28
N SER A 95 0.51 0.69 7.53
CA SER A 95 1.45 -0.34 7.97
C SER A 95 0.89 -1.76 7.82
N GLN A 96 -0.40 -1.96 8.07
CA GLN A 96 -1.06 -3.26 7.88
C GLN A 96 -1.08 -3.66 6.40
N ALA A 97 -1.37 -2.71 5.51
CA ALA A 97 -1.28 -2.91 4.07
C ALA A 97 0.15 -3.25 3.61
N LEU A 98 1.15 -2.51 4.09
CA LEU A 98 2.55 -2.76 3.78
C LEU A 98 3.02 -4.12 4.32
N SER A 99 2.56 -4.51 5.52
CA SER A 99 2.83 -5.81 6.11
C SER A 99 2.24 -6.94 5.30
N PHE A 100 0.99 -6.80 4.85
CA PHE A 100 0.32 -7.77 4.00
C PHE A 100 1.11 -8.01 2.69
N LEU A 101 1.46 -6.92 1.99
CA LEU A 101 2.14 -6.97 0.70
C LEU A 101 3.56 -7.53 0.82
N THR A 102 4.39 -6.97 1.69
CA THR A 102 5.82 -7.33 1.80
C THR A 102 6.07 -8.57 2.65
N GLY A 103 5.11 -8.94 3.50
CA GLY A 103 5.27 -9.91 4.57
C GLY A 103 6.15 -9.43 5.73
N ALA A 104 6.59 -8.17 5.75
CA ALA A 104 7.28 -7.57 6.87
C ALA A 104 6.30 -7.42 8.04
N ALA A 105 6.53 -8.10 9.15
CA ALA A 105 5.62 -8.09 10.29
C ALA A 105 6.27 -7.43 11.52
N PRO A 106 5.46 -6.88 12.44
CA PRO A 106 5.95 -6.38 13.73
C PRO A 106 6.37 -7.54 14.64
N ALA A 107 6.43 -7.34 15.95
CA ALA A 107 6.83 -8.35 16.93
C ALA A 107 5.97 -9.64 16.92
N THR A 108 4.79 -9.59 16.30
CA THR A 108 3.87 -10.73 16.13
C THR A 108 4.19 -11.58 14.90
N GLY A 109 5.19 -11.20 14.10
CA GLY A 109 5.53 -11.93 12.88
C GLY A 109 6.07 -13.34 13.11
N PHE A 110 6.07 -14.12 12.03
CA PHE A 110 6.63 -15.48 12.03
C PHE A 110 8.13 -15.45 12.34
N ARG A 111 8.58 -16.26 13.32
CA ARG A 111 9.98 -16.31 13.75
C ARG A 111 10.92 -16.92 12.69
N GLY A 112 10.38 -17.62 11.71
CA GLY A 112 11.15 -18.35 10.71
C GLY A 112 11.30 -19.85 11.05
N LEU A 113 11.88 -20.58 10.11
CA LEU A 113 12.30 -21.97 10.28
C LEU A 113 13.83 -21.96 10.41
N GLY A 114 14.33 -22.08 11.64
CA GLY A 114 15.74 -21.85 11.94
C GLY A 114 16.15 -20.43 11.57
N TYR A 115 17.13 -20.30 10.66
CA TYR A 115 17.63 -19.00 10.19
C TYR A 115 16.89 -18.45 8.95
N LYS A 116 15.97 -19.23 8.35
CA LYS A 116 15.28 -18.86 7.11
C LYS A 116 13.87 -18.31 7.37
N PHE A 117 13.39 -17.49 6.43
CA PHE A 117 12.00 -17.05 6.31
C PHE A 117 11.43 -16.25 7.49
N ARG A 118 12.29 -15.65 8.32
CA ARG A 118 11.85 -14.77 9.41
C ARG A 118 11.02 -13.62 8.84
N ARG A 119 9.88 -13.32 9.45
CA ARG A 119 9.01 -12.16 9.17
C ARG A 119 8.90 -11.22 10.37
N LYS A 120 9.16 -11.75 11.56
CA LYS A 120 9.14 -11.02 12.84
C LYS A 120 10.13 -9.86 12.85
N ASP A 121 9.70 -8.75 13.42
CA ASP A 121 10.49 -7.53 13.64
C ASP A 121 11.03 -6.91 12.33
N MET A 122 10.38 -7.18 11.20
CA MET A 122 10.72 -6.61 9.91
C MET A 122 9.90 -5.37 9.57
N LEU A 123 8.76 -5.17 10.24
CA LEU A 123 8.04 -3.90 10.22
C LEU A 123 8.23 -3.21 11.56
N LYS A 124 8.75 -1.98 11.54
CA LYS A 124 9.01 -1.19 12.74
C LYS A 124 8.44 0.21 12.58
N PHE A 125 8.11 0.82 13.72
CA PHE A 125 7.77 2.23 13.80
C PHE A 125 8.96 3.00 14.36
N ASN A 126 9.23 4.16 13.78
CA ASN A 126 10.16 5.15 14.30
C ASN A 126 9.38 6.45 14.52
N ARG A 127 9.46 6.99 15.74
CA ARG A 127 8.73 8.20 16.15
C ARG A 127 9.26 9.45 15.48
N GLU A 128 10.52 9.44 15.07
CA GLU A 128 11.16 10.58 14.41
C GLU A 128 10.61 10.75 13.00
N LYS A 129 9.85 11.82 12.76
CA LYS A 129 9.35 12.13 11.43
C LYS A 129 10.46 12.74 10.58
N ILE A 130 10.64 12.20 9.38
CA ILE A 130 11.61 12.71 8.40
C ILE A 130 11.10 13.99 7.72
N ASP A 131 9.81 14.06 7.45
CA ASP A 131 9.14 15.18 6.81
C ASP A 131 7.79 15.40 7.51
N PRO A 132 7.54 16.58 8.11
CA PRO A 132 6.29 16.84 8.82
C PRO A 132 5.06 16.89 7.90
N GLU A 133 5.24 17.12 6.60
CA GLU A 133 4.16 17.18 5.62
C GLU A 133 3.90 15.84 4.92
N ALA A 134 4.75 14.84 5.12
CA ALA A 134 4.68 13.56 4.40
C ALA A 134 4.57 12.36 5.34
N MET A 135 3.79 11.37 4.92
CA MET A 135 3.85 10.03 5.46
C MET A 135 5.06 9.30 4.89
N CYS A 136 6.01 8.94 5.77
CA CYS A 136 7.32 8.43 5.37
C CYS A 136 7.45 6.93 5.66
N PHE A 137 7.86 6.16 4.64
CA PHE A 137 8.04 4.70 4.72
C PHE A 137 9.37 4.31 4.07
N GLU A 138 10.30 3.73 4.82
CA GLU A 138 11.55 3.20 4.26
C GLU A 138 11.43 1.70 4.02
N PHE A 139 11.68 1.28 2.78
CA PHE A 139 11.76 -0.11 2.36
C PHE A 139 13.22 -0.48 2.16
N ARG A 140 13.65 -1.57 2.79
CA ARG A 140 15.04 -2.03 2.71
C ARG A 140 15.10 -3.49 2.34
N ARG A 141 15.92 -3.80 1.34
CA ARG A 141 16.24 -5.18 0.97
C ARG A 141 17.15 -5.75 2.06
N GLN A 142 16.79 -6.91 2.60
CA GLN A 142 17.63 -7.56 3.60
C GLN A 142 18.99 -7.92 2.99
N ASN A 143 20.04 -7.79 3.80
CA ASN A 143 21.42 -8.11 3.44
C ASN A 143 22.05 -7.19 2.35
N GLU A 144 21.42 -6.07 2.03
CA GLU A 144 21.98 -5.03 1.17
C GLU A 144 21.92 -3.65 1.82
N ASP A 145 22.88 -2.79 1.51
CA ASP A 145 22.93 -1.40 1.98
C ASP A 145 22.00 -0.47 1.17
N LYS A 146 21.00 -1.03 0.47
CA LYS A 146 20.06 -0.29 -0.35
C LYS A 146 18.70 -0.19 0.33
N ALA A 147 18.26 1.04 0.55
CA ALA A 147 16.92 1.35 1.02
C ALA A 147 16.28 2.46 0.17
N ILE A 148 14.96 2.44 0.07
CA ILE A 148 14.16 3.47 -0.60
C ILE A 148 13.22 4.07 0.44
N LEU A 149 13.39 5.37 0.70
CA LEU A 149 12.42 6.14 1.44
C LEU A 149 11.34 6.63 0.49
N VAL A 150 10.09 6.31 0.81
CA VAL A 150 8.90 6.86 0.16
C VAL A 150 8.34 7.97 1.03
N LYS A 151 8.12 9.15 0.45
CA LYS A 151 7.40 10.28 1.06
C LYS A 151 6.07 10.45 0.34
N PHE A 152 4.99 10.10 1.02
CA PHE A 152 3.63 10.23 0.51
C PHE A 152 2.97 11.48 1.10
N TYR A 153 2.42 12.35 0.26
CA TYR A 153 1.76 13.60 0.62
C TYR A 153 0.25 13.49 0.30
N PRO A 154 -0.59 12.92 1.20
CA PRO A 154 -2.02 12.74 0.95
C PRO A 154 -2.77 14.00 0.52
N GLN A 155 -2.35 15.16 1.03
CA GLN A 155 -2.89 16.49 0.75
C GLN A 155 -2.57 17.00 -0.65
N LYS A 156 -1.53 16.46 -1.30
CA LYS A 156 -1.11 16.83 -2.66
C LYS A 156 -1.70 15.91 -3.72
N VAL A 157 -2.42 14.86 -3.33
CA VAL A 157 -3.13 13.97 -4.28
C VAL A 157 -4.15 14.81 -5.08
N PRO A 158 -4.04 14.86 -6.42
CA PRO A 158 -4.90 15.68 -7.25
C PRO A 158 -6.38 15.35 -7.04
N PHE A 159 -7.15 16.38 -6.68
CA PHE A 159 -8.60 16.31 -6.59
C PHE A 159 -9.15 17.73 -6.66
N SER A 160 -9.91 18.04 -7.71
CA SER A 160 -10.40 19.40 -7.96
C SER A 160 -11.20 19.93 -6.78
N GLU A 161 -11.13 21.24 -6.57
CA GLU A 161 -11.77 21.91 -5.43
C GLU A 161 -13.29 21.66 -5.41
N ASP A 162 -13.94 21.75 -6.57
CA ASP A 162 -15.37 21.46 -6.71
C ASP A 162 -15.72 20.01 -6.30
N LYS A 163 -14.94 19.03 -6.76
CA LYS A 163 -15.12 17.63 -6.37
C LYS A 163 -14.87 17.42 -4.89
N ARG A 164 -13.88 18.12 -4.30
CA ARG A 164 -13.55 18.03 -2.87
C ARG A 164 -14.68 18.59 -2.01
N LYS A 165 -15.19 19.77 -2.36
CA LYS A 165 -16.31 20.40 -1.66
C LYS A 165 -17.54 19.51 -1.72
N ARG A 166 -17.90 19.04 -2.93
CA ARG A 166 -19.06 18.17 -3.12
C ARG A 166 -18.92 16.85 -2.38
N LEU A 167 -17.73 16.23 -2.41
CA LEU A 167 -17.48 15.01 -1.66
C LEU A 167 -17.62 15.21 -0.15
N GLY A 168 -17.18 16.37 0.38
CA GLY A 168 -17.36 16.73 1.79
C GLY A 168 -18.83 16.87 2.19
N GLU A 169 -19.62 17.61 1.40
CA GLU A 169 -21.07 17.75 1.62
C GLU A 169 -21.80 16.40 1.60
N LEU A 170 -21.43 15.53 0.67
CA LEU A 170 -22.01 14.19 0.56
C LEU A 170 -21.55 13.27 1.69
N LEU A 171 -20.30 13.34 2.11
CA LEU A 171 -19.76 12.54 3.21
C LEU A 171 -20.53 12.78 4.50
N GLU A 172 -20.80 14.04 4.83
CA GLU A 172 -21.60 14.38 6.01
C GLU A 172 -22.98 13.71 5.95
N LYS A 173 -23.68 13.84 4.82
CA LYS A 173 -24.99 13.19 4.63
C LYS A 173 -24.92 11.67 4.71
N VAL A 174 -23.87 11.05 4.16
CA VAL A 174 -23.69 9.60 4.19
C VAL A 174 -23.47 9.10 5.61
N ILE A 175 -22.60 9.76 6.40
CA ILE A 175 -22.29 9.38 7.78
C ILE A 175 -23.52 9.53 8.69
N TRP A 176 -24.33 10.55 8.46
CA TRP A 176 -25.57 10.78 9.19
C TRP A 176 -26.79 10.06 8.61
N GLU A 177 -26.59 9.12 7.67
CA GLU A 177 -27.65 8.34 7.02
C GLU A 177 -28.77 9.21 6.38
N ALA A 178 -28.43 10.45 6.03
CA ALA A 178 -29.34 11.45 5.47
C ALA A 178 -29.24 11.59 3.94
N ALA A 179 -28.29 10.89 3.31
CA ALA A 179 -28.10 10.92 1.86
C ALA A 179 -29.25 10.21 1.14
N ARG A 180 -29.83 10.88 0.14
CA ARG A 180 -30.74 10.21 -0.80
C ARG A 180 -29.99 9.20 -1.68
N LYS A 181 -30.74 8.35 -2.40
CA LYS A 181 -30.16 7.33 -3.28
C LYS A 181 -29.23 7.93 -4.36
N ASP A 182 -29.66 9.00 -5.02
CA ASP A 182 -28.87 9.74 -6.02
C ASP A 182 -27.58 10.31 -5.41
N GLU A 183 -27.67 10.86 -4.20
CA GLU A 183 -26.53 11.43 -3.46
C GLU A 183 -25.54 10.35 -3.02
N MET A 184 -26.03 9.19 -2.58
CA MET A 184 -25.19 8.04 -2.24
C MET A 184 -24.45 7.51 -3.48
N GLU A 185 -25.13 7.37 -4.62
CA GLU A 185 -24.49 6.96 -5.88
C GLU A 185 -23.43 7.97 -6.33
N GLU A 186 -23.72 9.27 -6.23
CA GLU A 186 -22.76 10.35 -6.51
C GLU A 186 -21.53 10.26 -5.59
N PHE A 187 -21.74 10.10 -4.29
CA PHE A 187 -20.67 9.94 -3.29
C PHE A 187 -19.75 8.79 -3.66
N GLN A 188 -20.33 7.62 -3.93
CA GLN A 188 -19.57 6.42 -4.30
C GLN A 188 -18.76 6.62 -5.59
N ASN A 189 -19.34 7.29 -6.59
CA ASN A 189 -18.67 7.57 -7.86
C ASN A 189 -17.54 8.59 -7.70
N LEU A 190 -17.74 9.66 -6.91
CA LEU A 190 -16.68 10.63 -6.61
C LEU A 190 -15.54 9.99 -5.81
N TRP A 191 -15.86 9.21 -4.78
CA TRP A 191 -14.88 8.54 -3.94
C TRP A 191 -14.06 7.51 -4.72
N MET A 192 -14.73 6.63 -5.47
CA MET A 192 -14.05 5.65 -6.32
C MET A 192 -13.33 6.32 -7.50
N GLY A 193 -13.84 7.44 -8.00
CA GLY A 193 -13.16 8.26 -9.00
C GLY A 193 -11.80 8.74 -8.47
N LYS A 194 -11.73 9.25 -7.24
CA LYS A 194 -10.46 9.62 -6.60
C LYS A 194 -9.50 8.43 -6.50
N VAL A 195 -9.99 7.27 -6.07
CA VAL A 195 -9.18 6.04 -5.98
C VAL A 195 -8.68 5.60 -7.35
N ARG A 196 -9.52 5.68 -8.39
CA ARG A 196 -9.17 5.38 -9.77
C ARG A 196 -8.07 6.29 -10.29
N GLU A 197 -8.21 7.60 -10.10
CA GLU A 197 -7.18 8.58 -10.51
C GLU A 197 -5.85 8.35 -9.79
N MET A 198 -5.87 8.00 -8.50
CA MET A 198 -4.62 7.66 -7.79
C MET A 198 -3.93 6.43 -8.39
N LEU A 199 -4.68 5.38 -8.71
CA LEU A 199 -4.12 4.07 -9.10
C LEU A 199 -3.76 3.98 -10.58
N LEU A 200 -4.53 4.66 -11.44
CA LEU A 200 -4.43 4.56 -12.90
C LEU A 200 -4.04 5.89 -13.56
N GLY A 201 -4.13 7.01 -12.84
CA GLY A 201 -3.67 8.30 -13.32
C GLY A 201 -2.15 8.32 -13.41
N SER A 202 -1.63 8.60 -14.59
CA SER A 202 -0.18 8.64 -14.85
C SER A 202 0.44 10.03 -14.65
N GLN A 203 -0.38 11.06 -14.51
CA GLN A 203 0.08 12.44 -14.41
C GLN A 203 0.37 12.79 -12.95
N GLU A 204 1.54 13.39 -12.72
CA GLU A 204 1.89 14.07 -11.46
C GLU A 204 2.04 13.18 -10.21
N ILE A 205 2.22 11.86 -10.33
CA ILE A 205 2.48 11.01 -9.16
C ILE A 205 3.68 11.51 -8.33
N ASP A 206 4.72 11.99 -9.01
CA ASP A 206 5.93 12.53 -8.38
C ASP A 206 5.68 13.81 -7.54
N MET A 207 4.53 14.48 -7.73
CA MET A 207 4.14 15.65 -6.93
C MET A 207 3.68 15.28 -5.52
N TRP A 208 3.14 14.07 -5.34
CA TRP A 208 2.54 13.61 -4.09
C TRP A 208 3.08 12.28 -3.58
N LEU A 209 3.96 11.60 -4.34
CA LEU A 209 4.70 10.43 -3.91
C LEU A 209 6.13 10.55 -4.41
N LYS A 210 7.07 10.80 -3.49
CA LYS A 210 8.50 10.98 -3.81
C LYS A 210 9.32 9.81 -3.31
N LEU A 211 10.34 9.43 -4.08
CA LEU A 211 11.28 8.38 -3.73
C LEU A 211 12.67 8.98 -3.49
N GLU A 212 13.31 8.57 -2.40
CA GLU A 212 14.68 8.97 -2.04
C GLU A 212 15.49 7.69 -1.80
N GLU A 213 16.60 7.54 -2.53
CA GLU A 213 17.55 6.46 -2.26
C GLU A 213 18.31 6.76 -0.96
N ARG A 214 18.38 5.75 -0.09
CA ARG A 214 19.16 5.78 1.14
C ARG A 214 20.18 4.67 1.13
N ARG A 215 21.38 5.02 1.59
CA ARG A 215 22.46 4.08 1.88
C ARG A 215 22.77 4.19 3.37
N SER A 216 22.87 3.04 4.03
CA SER A 216 23.42 2.96 5.39
C SER A 216 24.93 2.88 5.34
#